data_AF-A0A497MVX1-F1
#
_entry.id   AF-A0A497MVX1-F1
#
_cell.length_a   1.000
_cell.length_b   1.000
_cell.length_c   1.000
_cell.angle_alpha   90.00
_cell.angle_beta   90.00
_cell.angle_gamma   90.00
#
_symmetry.space_group_name_H-M   'P 1'
#
loop_
_entity.id
_entity.type
_entity.pdbx_description
1 polymer ?
#
loop_
_entity_poly.entity_id
_entity_poly.type
_entity_poly.pdbx_seq_one_letter_code
_entity_poly.pdbx_strand_id
1 'polypeptide(L)'
;MSSDKVDVIDLIINVLREHEKTLDELVGRLEEVLDRIPAAERGEVVERPPTIRVEVHDWREFRSRCRGAPVVAFEVEDRTLSIYAVKGGMIYTYSEVLPEMKVRMRKADGHYVVEEFSVDSLEGVPLAFRRRLSCGLEGSVKGSKIRVREGLHLINIAYDIDVEETKKWLSKELKVNKSNIIKGKITI
;
A
#
# COMPACT_ATOMS: atom_id res chain seq x y z
N MET A 1 29.62 -51.55 -29.64
CA MET A 1 28.91 -50.27 -29.46
C MET A 1 28.30 -50.11 -28.05
N SER A 2 28.73 -50.91 -27.05
CA SER A 2 28.22 -50.86 -25.68
C SER A 2 29.16 -50.20 -24.66
N SER A 3 30.49 -50.15 -24.93
CA SER A 3 31.48 -49.52 -24.03
C SER A 3 31.33 -48.01 -24.01
N ASP A 4 31.34 -47.37 -25.19
CA ASP A 4 31.33 -45.90 -25.30
C ASP A 4 30.12 -45.24 -24.61
N LYS A 5 28.97 -45.95 -24.57
CA LYS A 5 27.77 -45.45 -23.87
C LYS A 5 27.92 -45.53 -22.35
N VAL A 6 28.60 -46.55 -21.85
CA VAL A 6 28.91 -46.71 -20.42
C VAL A 6 29.95 -45.66 -20.02
N ASP A 7 30.98 -45.45 -20.85
CA ASP A 7 32.03 -44.45 -20.60
C ASP A 7 31.48 -43.01 -20.54
N VAL A 8 30.50 -42.68 -21.40
CA VAL A 8 29.82 -41.37 -21.36
C VAL A 8 28.93 -41.23 -20.13
N ILE A 9 28.27 -42.30 -19.69
CA ILE A 9 27.45 -42.28 -18.46
C ILE A 9 28.35 -42.09 -17.24
N ASP A 10 29.49 -42.76 -17.16
CA ASP A 10 30.45 -42.60 -16.07
C ASP A 10 31.02 -41.17 -16.02
N LEU A 11 31.28 -40.56 -17.19
CA LEU A 11 31.66 -39.15 -17.26
C LEU A 11 30.57 -38.22 -16.71
N ILE A 12 29.30 -38.44 -17.08
CA ILE A 12 28.16 -37.65 -16.58
C ILE A 12 28.01 -37.82 -15.07
N ILE A 13 28.12 -39.04 -14.55
CA ILE A 13 28.04 -39.32 -13.12
C ILE A 13 29.14 -38.59 -12.35
N ASN A 14 30.37 -38.58 -12.89
CA ASN A 14 31.48 -37.88 -12.26
C ASN A 14 31.26 -36.36 -12.23
N VAL A 15 30.79 -35.77 -13.33
CA VAL A 15 30.48 -34.32 -13.38
C VAL A 15 29.36 -33.96 -12.41
N LEU A 16 28.29 -34.76 -12.34
CA LEU A 16 27.18 -34.52 -11.42
C LEU A 16 27.63 -34.63 -9.95
N ARG A 17 28.47 -35.60 -9.61
CA ARG A 17 29.03 -35.76 -8.27
C ARG A 17 29.93 -34.58 -7.88
N GLU A 18 30.69 -34.05 -8.83
CA GLU A 18 31.53 -32.87 -8.60
C GLU A 18 30.69 -31.60 -8.40
N HIS A 19 29.57 -31.47 -9.14
CA HIS A 19 28.62 -30.39 -8.93
C HIS A 19 27.91 -30.48 -7.57
N GLU A 20 27.49 -31.68 -7.14
CA GLU A 20 26.89 -31.92 -5.82
C GLU A 20 27.86 -31.49 -4.70
N LYS A 21 29.12 -31.92 -4.79
CA LYS A 21 30.16 -31.51 -3.85
C LYS A 21 30.39 -30.00 -3.84
N THR A 22 30.41 -29.37 -5.02
CA THR A 22 30.58 -27.91 -5.13
C THR A 22 29.41 -27.16 -4.49
N LEU A 23 28.18 -27.67 -4.65
CA LEU A 23 26.99 -27.11 -4.02
C LEU A 23 27.05 -27.24 -2.50
N ASP A 24 27.43 -28.40 -1.97
CA ASP A 24 27.60 -28.61 -0.53
C ASP A 24 28.65 -27.65 0.07
N GLU A 25 29.77 -27.46 -0.63
CA GLU A 25 30.81 -26.50 -0.23
C GLU A 25 30.30 -25.05 -0.26
N LEU A 26 29.52 -24.67 -1.28
CA LEU A 26 28.93 -23.33 -1.36
C LEU A 26 27.89 -23.09 -0.27
N VAL A 27 27.07 -24.10 0.05
CA VAL A 27 26.10 -24.04 1.16
C VAL A 27 26.83 -23.87 2.48
N GLY A 28 27.85 -24.68 2.76
CA GLY A 28 28.64 -24.56 4.00
C GLY A 28 29.34 -23.21 4.13
N ARG A 29 29.86 -22.64 3.04
CA ARG A 29 30.43 -21.28 3.04
C ARG A 29 29.37 -20.20 3.28
N LEU A 30 28.15 -20.40 2.78
CA LEU A 30 27.05 -19.48 3.02
C LEU A 30 26.62 -19.51 4.50
N GLU A 31 26.53 -20.70 5.09
CA GLU A 31 26.26 -20.89 6.52
C GLU A 31 27.36 -20.27 7.38
N GLU A 32 28.63 -20.46 7.02
CA GLU A 32 29.76 -19.85 7.73
C GLU A 32 29.75 -18.31 7.63
N VAL A 33 29.39 -17.76 6.46
CA VAL A 33 29.19 -16.31 6.31
C VAL A 33 28.01 -15.83 7.16
N LEU A 34 26.90 -16.59 7.20
CA LEU A 34 25.74 -16.28 8.05
C LEU A 34 26.07 -16.31 9.54
N ASP A 35 26.95 -17.21 9.99
CA ASP A 35 27.38 -17.32 11.39
C ASP A 35 28.42 -16.25 11.77
N ARG A 36 29.23 -15.80 10.81
CA ARG A 36 30.21 -14.71 11.01
C ARG A 36 29.57 -13.33 10.98
N ILE A 37 28.36 -13.19 10.45
CA ILE A 37 27.54 -11.99 10.61
C ILE A 37 27.13 -11.93 12.08
N PRO A 38 27.64 -10.96 12.88
CA PRO A 38 27.26 -10.85 14.28
C PRO A 38 25.74 -10.71 14.40
N ALA A 39 25.14 -11.25 15.46
CA ALA A 39 23.73 -11.03 15.77
C ALA A 39 23.35 -9.53 15.85
N ALA A 40 24.32 -8.62 15.91
CA ALA A 40 24.14 -7.17 15.77
C ALA A 40 23.61 -6.72 14.39
N GLU A 41 23.68 -7.56 13.35
CA GLU A 41 23.03 -7.33 12.05
C GLU A 41 21.73 -8.13 11.86
N ARG A 42 21.38 -9.01 12.81
CA ARG A 42 19.98 -9.40 13.04
C ARG A 42 19.32 -8.26 13.81
N GLY A 43 19.21 -7.11 13.15
CA GLY A 43 18.89 -5.85 13.79
C GLY A 43 17.65 -5.93 14.67
N GLU A 44 17.86 -6.01 15.99
CA GLU A 44 17.15 -5.10 16.87
C GLU A 44 17.56 -3.71 16.40
N VAL A 45 16.81 -3.17 15.45
CA VAL A 45 16.89 -1.76 15.10
C VAL A 45 16.56 -1.05 16.39
N VAL A 46 17.57 -0.57 17.10
CA VAL A 46 17.39 0.49 18.07
C VAL A 46 16.92 1.67 17.25
N GLU A 47 15.62 1.74 17.02
CA GLU A 47 14.97 2.85 16.33
C GLU A 47 15.22 4.06 17.22
N ARG A 48 16.27 4.82 16.88
CA ARG A 48 16.41 6.18 17.36
C ARG A 48 15.07 6.88 17.09
N PRO A 49 14.51 7.61 18.06
CA PRO A 49 13.22 8.25 17.88
C PRO A 49 13.27 9.07 16.59
N PRO A 50 12.31 8.88 15.69
CA PRO A 50 12.37 9.46 14.36
C PRO A 50 12.50 10.97 14.48
N THR A 51 13.61 11.53 14.01
CA THR A 51 13.93 12.95 14.22
C THR A 51 13.44 13.83 13.07
N ILE A 52 13.07 13.21 11.94
CA ILE A 52 12.73 13.91 10.69
C ILE A 52 11.42 13.37 10.13
N ARG A 53 10.51 14.28 9.78
CA ARG A 53 9.27 14.01 9.04
C ARG A 53 9.46 14.42 7.59
N VAL A 54 9.09 13.54 6.67
CA VAL A 54 9.16 13.77 5.22
C VAL A 54 7.76 13.64 4.66
N GLU A 55 7.22 14.74 4.14
CA GLU A 55 5.97 14.73 3.38
C GLU A 55 6.27 14.35 1.93
N VAL A 56 5.56 13.34 1.44
CA VAL A 56 5.70 12.82 0.08
C VAL A 56 4.37 12.98 -0.61
N HIS A 57 4.34 13.79 -1.68
CA HIS A 57 3.12 14.06 -2.43
C HIS A 57 2.85 13.02 -3.54
N ASP A 58 3.88 12.31 -3.99
CA ASP A 58 3.75 11.25 -5.00
C ASP A 58 3.65 9.86 -4.33
N TRP A 59 2.55 9.16 -4.60
CA TRP A 59 2.32 7.83 -4.02
C TRP A 59 3.36 6.80 -4.45
N ARG A 60 3.87 6.86 -5.70
CA ARG A 60 4.86 5.89 -6.19
C ARG A 60 6.19 6.08 -5.47
N GLU A 61 6.58 7.33 -5.20
CA GLU A 61 7.75 7.64 -4.38
C GLU A 61 7.57 7.14 -2.94
N PHE A 62 6.43 7.46 -2.31
CA PHE A 62 6.11 6.99 -0.96
C PHE A 62 6.19 5.47 -0.87
N ARG A 63 5.53 4.77 -1.80
CA ARG A 63 5.53 3.30 -1.88
C ARG A 63 6.93 2.73 -2.03
N SER A 64 7.75 3.33 -2.91
CA SER A 64 9.13 2.89 -3.15
C SER A 64 9.97 3.01 -1.88
N ARG A 65 9.92 4.17 -1.23
CA ARG A 65 10.68 4.44 -0.01
C ARG A 65 10.21 3.58 1.15
N CYS A 66 8.91 3.42 1.37
CA CYS A 66 8.32 2.79 2.55
C CYS A 66 8.06 1.28 2.43
N ARG A 67 8.50 0.64 1.34
CA ARG A 67 8.35 -0.81 1.17
C ARG A 67 9.06 -1.58 2.28
N GLY A 68 8.36 -2.51 2.93
CA GLY A 68 8.88 -3.31 4.05
C GLY A 68 9.11 -2.49 5.33
N ALA A 69 8.42 -1.35 5.50
CA ALA A 69 8.48 -0.58 6.73
C ALA A 69 8.04 -1.44 7.94
N PRO A 70 8.73 -1.33 9.10
CA PRO A 70 8.38 -2.06 10.32
C PRO A 70 6.97 -1.70 10.82
N VAL A 71 6.60 -0.42 10.74
CA VAL A 71 5.29 0.09 11.19
C VAL A 71 4.72 1.04 10.15
N VAL A 72 3.44 0.85 9.86
CA VAL A 72 2.62 1.76 9.04
C VAL A 72 1.39 2.15 9.85
N ALA A 73 1.06 3.43 9.86
CA ALA A 73 -0.19 3.91 10.45
C ALA A 73 -0.98 4.69 9.40
N PHE A 74 -2.30 4.73 9.54
CA PHE A 74 -3.12 5.60 8.71
C PHE A 74 -4.31 6.13 9.48
N GLU A 75 -4.74 7.33 9.14
CA GLU A 75 -5.95 7.93 9.68
C GLU A 75 -6.72 8.69 8.61
N VAL A 76 -7.99 8.93 8.91
CA VAL A 76 -8.83 9.83 8.13
C VAL A 76 -9.34 10.88 9.10
N GLU A 77 -8.85 12.10 8.96
CA GLU A 77 -9.24 13.27 9.75
C GLU A 77 -9.60 14.40 8.80
N ASP A 78 -10.74 15.07 9.01
CA ASP A 78 -11.21 16.19 8.19
C ASP A 78 -11.19 15.93 6.67
N ARG A 79 -11.69 14.75 6.26
CA ARG A 79 -11.68 14.27 4.86
C ARG A 79 -10.27 14.15 4.27
N THR A 80 -9.23 14.06 5.07
CA THR A 80 -7.86 13.82 4.60
C THR A 80 -7.42 12.44 5.06
N LEU A 81 -7.12 11.57 4.10
CA LEU A 81 -6.41 10.32 4.36
C LEU A 81 -4.93 10.67 4.56
N SER A 82 -4.38 10.31 5.72
CA SER A 82 -2.95 10.41 5.99
C SER A 82 -2.38 9.02 6.25
N ILE A 83 -1.28 8.69 5.57
CA ILE A 83 -0.57 7.41 5.68
C ILE A 83 0.85 7.71 6.16
N TYR A 84 1.22 7.09 7.26
CA TYR A 84 2.51 7.25 7.94
C TYR A 84 3.30 5.95 7.86
N ALA A 85 4.61 6.03 7.60
CA ALA A 85 5.49 4.88 7.65
C ALA A 85 6.84 5.24 8.29
N VAL A 86 7.27 4.42 9.26
CA VAL A 86 8.58 4.54 9.89
C VAL A 86 9.59 3.75 9.08
N LYS A 87 10.66 4.38 8.60
CA LYS A 87 11.75 3.65 7.94
C LYS A 87 13.07 4.43 8.02
N GLY A 88 14.12 3.74 8.45
CA GLY A 88 15.46 4.32 8.55
C GLY A 88 15.54 5.52 9.50
N GLY A 89 14.76 5.51 10.60
CA GLY A 89 14.68 6.62 11.56
C GLY A 89 13.95 7.87 11.05
N MET A 90 13.21 7.76 9.93
CA MET A 90 12.37 8.84 9.40
C MET A 90 10.89 8.43 9.42
N ILE A 91 10.00 9.40 9.58
CA ILE A 91 8.57 9.22 9.32
C ILE A 91 8.25 9.82 7.98
N TYR A 92 7.86 8.96 7.04
CA TYR A 92 7.28 9.39 5.77
C TYR A 92 5.78 9.56 5.94
N THR A 93 5.24 10.65 5.39
CA THR A 93 3.81 10.94 5.40
C THR A 93 3.33 11.15 3.96
N TYR A 94 2.28 10.45 3.56
CA TYR A 94 1.52 10.72 2.34
C TYR A 94 0.12 11.14 2.74
N SER A 95 -0.41 12.19 2.12
CA SER A 95 -1.76 12.68 2.42
C SER A 95 -2.55 12.93 1.14
N GLU A 96 -3.84 12.60 1.20
CA GLU A 96 -4.77 12.79 0.09
C GLU A 96 -6.17 13.20 0.60
N VAL A 97 -6.81 14.17 -0.06
CA VAL A 97 -8.16 14.61 0.29
C VAL A 97 -9.20 13.67 -0.33
N LEU A 98 -10.13 13.18 0.51
CA LEU A 98 -11.27 12.38 0.12
C LEU A 98 -12.28 13.24 -0.65
N PRO A 99 -12.63 12.86 -1.90
CA PRO A 99 -13.53 13.65 -2.72
C PRO A 99 -14.93 13.68 -2.10
N GLU A 100 -15.52 14.87 -2.09
CA GLU A 100 -16.93 15.11 -1.77
C GLU A 100 -17.60 15.73 -3.00
N MET A 101 -18.82 15.28 -3.31
CA MET A 101 -19.63 15.82 -4.39
C MET A 101 -21.03 16.13 -3.89
N LYS A 102 -21.48 17.36 -4.13
CA LYS A 102 -22.83 17.82 -3.81
C LYS A 102 -23.61 17.99 -5.09
N VAL A 103 -24.72 17.26 -5.23
CA VAL A 103 -25.57 17.29 -6.41
C VAL A 103 -26.93 17.84 -6.04
N ARG A 104 -27.32 18.96 -6.66
CA ARG A 104 -28.67 19.50 -6.57
C ARG A 104 -29.52 18.93 -7.69
N MET A 105 -30.63 18.30 -7.33
CA MET A 105 -31.55 17.67 -8.26
C MET A 105 -32.96 18.22 -8.10
N ARG A 106 -33.61 18.52 -9.22
CA ARG A 106 -35.03 18.88 -9.27
C ARG A 106 -35.83 17.77 -9.93
N LYS A 107 -36.99 17.45 -9.35
CA LYS A 107 -37.96 16.54 -9.95
C LYS A 107 -38.71 17.29 -11.07
N ALA A 108 -38.68 16.75 -12.27
CA ALA A 108 -39.44 17.22 -13.42
C ALA A 108 -40.05 16.00 -14.11
N ASP A 109 -41.35 16.02 -14.39
CA ASP A 109 -42.06 15.02 -15.21
C ASP A 109 -41.65 13.56 -14.95
N GLY A 110 -41.73 13.13 -13.68
CA GLY A 110 -41.44 11.75 -13.26
C GLY A 110 -39.95 11.37 -13.18
N HIS A 111 -39.03 12.23 -13.62
CA HIS A 111 -37.58 12.03 -13.54
C HIS A 111 -36.90 13.12 -12.69
N TYR A 112 -35.60 12.97 -12.45
CA TYR A 112 -34.78 13.96 -11.74
C TYR A 112 -33.77 14.58 -12.69
N VAL A 113 -33.72 15.91 -12.71
CA VAL A 113 -32.77 16.71 -13.49
C VAL A 113 -31.72 17.26 -12.53
N VAL A 114 -30.45 17.10 -12.87
CA VAL A 114 -29.35 17.75 -12.14
C VAL A 114 -29.38 19.24 -12.50
N GLU A 115 -29.58 20.10 -11.50
CA GLU A 115 -29.51 21.56 -11.67
C GLU A 115 -28.07 22.05 -11.53
N GLU A 116 -27.34 21.47 -10.59
CA GLU A 116 -25.97 21.87 -10.27
C GLU A 116 -25.23 20.69 -9.62
N PHE A 117 -23.95 20.53 -9.92
CA PHE A 117 -23.04 19.74 -9.11
C PHE A 117 -21.89 20.63 -8.65
N SER A 118 -21.48 20.45 -7.40
CA SER A 118 -20.32 21.10 -6.81
C SER A 118 -19.33 20.03 -6.39
N VAL A 119 -18.06 20.24 -6.74
CA VAL A 119 -16.92 19.40 -6.40
C VAL A 119 -15.77 20.27 -5.93
N ASP A 120 -14.95 19.73 -5.04
CA ASP A 120 -13.80 20.46 -4.49
C ASP A 120 -12.69 20.67 -5.54
N SER A 121 -12.57 19.74 -6.50
CA SER A 121 -11.66 19.84 -7.64
C SER A 121 -12.20 19.11 -8.86
N LEU A 122 -11.77 19.54 -10.05
CA LEU A 122 -12.11 18.84 -11.30
C LEU A 122 -11.50 17.43 -11.37
N GLU A 123 -10.34 17.22 -10.72
CA GLU A 123 -9.70 15.91 -10.57
C GLU A 123 -10.52 14.98 -9.67
N GLY A 124 -11.25 15.52 -8.70
CA GLY A 124 -12.12 14.79 -7.80
C GLY A 124 -13.35 14.17 -8.48
N VAL A 125 -13.77 14.69 -9.65
CA VAL A 125 -14.95 14.19 -10.38
C VAL A 125 -14.74 12.72 -10.83
N PRO A 126 -13.70 12.37 -11.61
CA PRO A 126 -13.41 10.96 -11.92
C PRO A 126 -13.22 10.08 -10.68
N LEU A 127 -12.58 10.59 -9.63
CA LEU A 127 -12.25 9.82 -8.41
C LEU A 127 -13.53 9.44 -7.64
N ALA A 128 -14.47 10.38 -7.51
CA ALA A 128 -15.78 10.15 -6.89
C ALA A 128 -16.61 9.09 -7.65
N PHE A 129 -16.59 9.13 -9.00
CA PHE A 129 -17.29 8.14 -9.82
C PHE A 129 -16.60 6.77 -9.87
N ARG A 130 -15.26 6.75 -9.93
CA ARG A 130 -14.46 5.51 -9.98
C ARG A 130 -14.30 4.84 -8.62
N ARG A 131 -14.67 5.53 -7.54
CA ARG A 131 -14.47 5.06 -6.16
C ARG A 131 -13.02 4.70 -5.86
N ARG A 132 -12.08 5.41 -6.48
CA ARG A 132 -10.66 5.16 -6.35
C ARG A 132 -9.91 6.48 -6.15
N LEU A 133 -9.05 6.52 -5.15
CA LEU A 133 -8.16 7.65 -4.86
C LEU A 133 -6.96 7.68 -5.82
N SER A 134 -6.22 8.78 -5.80
CA SER A 134 -4.99 9.03 -6.56
C SER A 134 -3.87 8.06 -6.16
N CYS A 135 -3.74 7.75 -4.87
CA CYS A 135 -2.89 6.67 -4.39
C CYS A 135 -3.34 5.28 -4.89
N GLY A 136 -4.58 5.16 -5.38
CA GLY A 136 -5.12 3.94 -5.95
C GLY A 136 -5.91 3.08 -4.98
N LEU A 137 -6.10 3.53 -3.74
CA LEU A 137 -7.01 2.91 -2.77
C LEU A 137 -8.45 2.96 -3.31
N GLU A 138 -9.12 1.82 -3.27
CA GLU A 138 -10.54 1.71 -3.61
C GLU A 138 -11.39 1.79 -2.35
N GLY A 139 -12.59 2.34 -2.49
CA GLY A 139 -13.44 2.67 -1.36
C GLY A 139 -14.91 2.60 -1.73
N SER A 140 -15.75 2.90 -0.74
CA SER A 140 -17.19 2.99 -0.93
C SER A 140 -17.62 4.45 -1.02
N VAL A 141 -18.89 4.66 -1.36
CA VAL A 141 -19.46 5.99 -1.46
C VAL A 141 -20.68 6.03 -0.57
N LYS A 142 -20.66 6.92 0.42
CA LYS A 142 -21.80 7.19 1.29
C LYS A 142 -22.58 8.36 0.72
N GLY A 143 -23.83 8.09 0.35
CA GLY A 143 -24.78 9.10 -0.12
C GLY A 143 -25.73 9.50 0.99
N SER A 144 -25.86 10.80 1.28
CA SER A 144 -26.97 11.32 2.09
C SER A 144 -27.90 12.15 1.21
N LYS A 145 -29.21 11.93 1.36
CA LYS A 145 -30.25 12.64 0.61
C LYS A 145 -30.99 13.59 1.55
N ILE A 146 -30.93 14.88 1.24
CA ILE A 146 -31.63 15.93 1.97
C ILE A 146 -32.72 16.48 1.05
N ARG A 147 -33.98 16.48 1.50
CA ARG A 147 -35.06 17.18 0.80
C ARG A 147 -35.01 18.65 1.22
N VAL A 148 -34.73 19.54 0.28
CA VAL A 148 -34.61 20.99 0.56
C VAL A 148 -36.00 21.64 0.51
N ARG A 149 -36.80 21.31 -0.50
CA ARG A 149 -38.20 21.72 -0.64
C ARG A 149 -38.94 20.72 -1.53
N GLU A 150 -40.22 20.94 -1.78
CA GLU A 150 -40.98 20.10 -2.69
C GLU A 150 -40.34 20.04 -4.08
N GLY A 151 -40.06 18.82 -4.56
CA GLY A 151 -39.38 18.57 -5.82
C GLY A 151 -37.86 18.86 -5.84
N LEU A 152 -37.26 19.44 -4.78
CA LEU A 152 -35.82 19.74 -4.75
C LEU A 152 -35.07 18.87 -3.74
N HIS A 153 -34.06 18.15 -4.23
CA HIS A 153 -33.20 17.27 -3.44
C HIS A 153 -31.75 17.72 -3.53
N LEU A 154 -31.04 17.64 -2.41
CA LEU A 154 -29.59 17.73 -2.34
C LEU A 154 -29.06 16.34 -2.00
N ILE A 155 -28.13 15.84 -2.81
CA ILE A 155 -27.43 14.58 -2.56
C ILE A 155 -25.99 14.93 -2.22
N ASN A 156 -25.55 14.58 -1.02
CA ASN A 156 -24.13 14.63 -0.68
C ASN A 156 -23.53 13.24 -0.89
N ILE A 157 -22.47 13.17 -1.67
CA ILE A 157 -21.77 11.95 -2.05
C ILE A 157 -20.35 12.08 -1.50
N ALA A 158 -20.07 11.36 -0.43
CA ALA A 158 -18.77 11.37 0.23
C ALA A 158 -18.07 10.03 0.03
N TYR A 159 -16.78 10.09 -0.29
CA TYR A 159 -15.92 8.92 -0.31
C TYR A 159 -15.71 8.37 1.10
N ASP A 160 -15.83 7.05 1.25
CA ASP A 160 -15.67 6.38 2.52
C ASP A 160 -14.71 5.21 2.40
N ILE A 161 -13.79 5.13 3.36
CA ILE A 161 -12.73 4.14 3.39
C ILE A 161 -13.04 3.12 4.49
N ASP A 162 -13.03 1.83 4.13
CA ASP A 162 -13.10 0.75 5.10
C ASP A 162 -11.72 0.46 5.72
N VAL A 163 -11.68 0.27 7.04
CA VAL A 163 -10.45 0.07 7.79
C VAL A 163 -9.75 -1.23 7.40
N GLU A 164 -10.50 -2.32 7.24
CA GLU A 164 -9.92 -3.63 6.99
C GLU A 164 -9.47 -3.78 5.53
N GLU A 165 -10.22 -3.21 4.59
CA GLU A 165 -9.79 -3.12 3.19
C GLU A 165 -8.56 -2.23 3.04
N THR A 166 -8.47 -1.11 3.76
CA THR A 166 -7.27 -0.25 3.74
C THR A 166 -6.05 -0.97 4.27
N LYS A 167 -6.18 -1.70 5.39
CA LYS A 167 -5.10 -2.51 5.92
C LYS A 167 -4.64 -3.58 4.93
N LYS A 168 -5.58 -4.27 4.27
CA LYS A 168 -5.24 -5.27 3.21
C LYS A 168 -4.51 -4.60 2.04
N TRP A 169 -5.01 -3.46 1.58
CA TRP A 169 -4.43 -2.72 0.47
C TRP A 169 -3.02 -2.21 0.79
N LEU A 170 -2.81 -1.56 1.94
CA LEU A 170 -1.50 -1.10 2.40
C LEU A 170 -0.50 -2.26 2.56
N SER A 171 -0.96 -3.40 3.10
CA SER A 171 -0.15 -4.60 3.24
C SER A 171 0.40 -5.07 1.90
N LYS A 172 -0.45 -5.08 0.86
CA LYS A 172 -0.05 -5.45 -0.51
C LYS A 172 0.86 -4.41 -1.15
N GLU A 173 0.52 -3.13 -1.05
CA GLU A 173 1.26 -2.06 -1.73
C GLU A 173 2.66 -1.86 -1.15
N LEU A 174 2.78 -1.87 0.18
CA LEU A 174 4.03 -1.64 0.89
C LEU A 174 4.77 -2.93 1.25
N LYS A 175 4.17 -4.12 1.02
CA LYS A 175 4.74 -5.41 1.45
C LYS A 175 5.03 -5.46 2.96
N VAL A 176 4.07 -4.97 3.74
CA VAL A 176 4.12 -4.92 5.21
C VAL A 176 3.11 -5.92 5.76
N ASN A 177 3.44 -6.59 6.88
CA ASN A 177 2.48 -7.47 7.54
C ASN A 177 1.28 -6.65 8.03
N LYS A 178 0.06 -7.12 7.75
CA LYS A 178 -1.18 -6.46 8.19
C LYS A 178 -1.23 -6.22 9.71
N SER A 179 -0.60 -7.07 10.52
CA SER A 179 -0.48 -6.88 11.98
C SER A 179 0.26 -5.61 12.37
N ASN A 180 1.14 -5.11 11.50
CA ASN A 180 1.97 -3.93 11.73
C ASN A 180 1.33 -2.66 11.16
N ILE A 181 0.07 -2.74 10.71
CA ILE A 181 -0.68 -1.63 10.13
C ILE A 181 -1.75 -1.18 11.13
N ILE A 182 -1.59 0.04 11.62
CA ILE A 182 -2.39 0.59 12.72
C ILE A 182 -3.34 1.66 12.15
N LYS A 183 -4.58 1.68 12.62
CA LYS A 183 -5.48 2.82 12.40
C LYS A 183 -5.17 3.87 13.47
N GLY A 184 -4.60 4.99 13.07
CA GLY A 184 -4.17 6.09 13.93
C GLY A 184 -3.03 6.88 13.30
N LYS A 185 -2.45 7.78 14.09
CA LYS A 185 -1.28 8.58 13.71
C LYS A 185 -0.03 8.20 14.46
N ILE A 186 1.10 8.56 13.87
CA ILE A 186 2.39 8.53 14.55
C ILE A 186 2.69 9.93 15.07
N THR A 187 2.83 10.04 16.39
CA THR A 187 3.26 11.26 17.10
C THR A 187 4.66 11.04 17.64
N ILE A 188 5.50 12.07 17.59
CA ILE A 188 6.85 12.11 18.15
C ILE A 188 6.91 13.24 19.17
#